data_AF-A0A2L0FAG5-F1
#
_entry.id   AF-A0A2L0FAG5-F1
#
_cell.length_a   1.000
_cell.length_b   1.000
_cell.length_c   1.000
_cell.angle_alpha   90.00
_cell.angle_beta   90.00
_cell.angle_gamma   90.00
#
_symmetry.space_group_name_H-M   'P 1'
#
loop_
_entity.id
_entity.type
_entity.pdbx_description
1 polymer ?
#
loop_
_entity_poly.entity_id
_entity_poly.type
_entity_poly.pdbx_seq_one_letter_code
_entity_poly.pdbx_strand_id
1 'polypeptide(L)'
;MANDGERGDGPRAPIGRVLGKAATGAINLAVAGGAAVGAAALHSWPVLALGGVAYAALIAWDMASPKFWKQALAAPPAALPDPDDLRDQATRDAVRAILSARSELAAVLEQTSDEVKGHLGQTLSSITELEQRSARLIARAEDLSGYLAKVSAEPIRQEIARLGEKARAARDPAARREYESARATREEQLGALDDIAGVRERVIANLSRIVATLEGLPAKIVRMRALDAQAMDQLSGSMHDELEHMNGELKAFEETLKTLGEMASA
;
A
#
# COMPACT_ATOMS: atom_id res chain seq x y z
N MET A 1 15.85 39.11 -14.34
CA MET A 1 15.92 37.86 -15.13
C MET A 1 15.20 36.78 -14.33
N ALA A 2 14.41 35.98 -15.04
CA ALA A 2 13.20 35.34 -14.55
C ALA A 2 13.44 34.15 -13.60
N ASN A 3 12.38 33.89 -12.83
CA ASN A 3 12.18 32.88 -11.81
C ASN A 3 11.46 31.69 -12.45
N ASP A 4 12.12 30.54 -12.58
CA ASP A 4 11.49 29.30 -13.05
C ASP A 4 11.33 28.33 -11.88
N GLY A 5 10.13 28.34 -11.32
CA GLY A 5 9.65 27.33 -10.37
C GLY A 5 9.06 26.15 -11.12
N GLU A 6 9.76 25.01 -11.14
CA GLU A 6 9.18 23.74 -11.54
C GLU A 6 8.37 23.15 -10.37
N ARG A 7 7.05 23.33 -10.43
CA ARG A 7 6.09 22.54 -9.66
C ARG A 7 5.94 21.18 -10.34
N GLY A 8 6.50 20.14 -9.74
CA GLY A 8 6.23 18.75 -10.11
C GLY A 8 4.82 18.34 -9.68
N ASP A 9 3.87 18.34 -10.62
CA ASP A 9 2.59 17.65 -10.47
C ASP A 9 2.80 16.14 -10.59
N GLY A 10 2.91 15.47 -9.43
CA GLY A 10 2.92 14.01 -9.35
C GLY A 10 1.53 13.41 -9.63
N PRO A 11 1.44 12.19 -10.18
CA PRO A 11 0.18 11.58 -10.59
C PRO A 11 -0.69 11.26 -9.36
N ARG A 12 -1.77 12.04 -9.17
CA ARG A 12 -2.81 11.78 -8.18
C ARG A 12 -3.84 10.80 -8.75
N ALA A 13 -3.83 9.55 -8.29
CA ALA A 13 -5.04 8.70 -8.17
C ALA A 13 -4.73 7.43 -7.32
N PRO A 14 -5.69 6.86 -6.54
CA PRO A 14 -7.03 6.60 -7.04
C PRO A 14 -8.19 6.82 -6.04
N ILE A 15 -8.28 7.99 -5.39
CA ILE A 15 -9.59 8.49 -4.90
C ILE A 15 -10.62 8.48 -6.04
N GLY A 16 -10.17 8.73 -7.28
CA GLY A 16 -10.99 8.70 -8.50
C GLY A 16 -11.60 7.33 -8.87
N ARG A 17 -11.05 6.19 -8.44
CA ARG A 17 -11.67 4.87 -8.76
C ARG A 17 -12.87 4.56 -7.86
N VAL A 18 -12.80 4.95 -6.59
CA VAL A 18 -13.91 4.76 -5.64
C VAL A 18 -15.04 5.74 -5.97
N LEU A 19 -14.70 7.02 -6.21
CA LEU A 19 -15.65 8.01 -6.75
C LEU A 19 -16.23 7.58 -8.10
N GLY A 20 -15.42 6.98 -8.99
CA GLY A 20 -15.89 6.49 -10.29
C GLY A 20 -16.93 5.38 -10.19
N LYS A 21 -16.77 4.42 -9.26
CA LYS A 21 -17.77 3.36 -9.04
C LYS A 21 -19.05 3.88 -8.39
N ALA A 22 -18.95 4.81 -7.43
CA ALA A 22 -20.13 5.46 -6.84
C ALA A 22 -20.87 6.35 -7.86
N ALA A 23 -20.12 7.07 -8.71
CA ALA A 23 -20.64 7.94 -9.76
C ALA A 23 -21.40 7.19 -10.88
N THR A 24 -21.05 5.92 -11.12
CA THR A 24 -21.61 5.11 -12.21
C THR A 24 -22.78 4.24 -11.79
N GLY A 25 -23.27 4.37 -10.56
CA GLY A 25 -24.52 3.73 -10.13
C GLY A 25 -25.69 4.17 -11.03
N ALA A 26 -26.56 3.24 -11.43
CA ALA A 26 -27.66 3.51 -12.37
C ALA A 26 -28.56 4.69 -11.93
N ILE A 27 -28.76 4.85 -10.62
CA ILE A 27 -29.54 5.95 -10.02
C ILE A 27 -28.77 7.27 -10.13
N ASN A 28 -27.47 7.27 -9.82
CA ASN A 28 -26.62 8.47 -9.87
C ASN A 28 -26.45 8.98 -11.32
N LEU A 29 -26.34 8.06 -12.29
CA LEU A 29 -26.33 8.37 -13.72
C LEU A 29 -27.67 8.92 -14.21
N ALA A 30 -28.80 8.38 -13.72
CA ALA A 30 -30.12 8.89 -14.07
C ALA A 30 -30.33 10.33 -13.55
N VAL A 31 -29.86 10.63 -12.33
CA VAL A 31 -29.94 11.97 -11.74
C VAL A 31 -29.00 12.95 -12.45
N ALA A 32 -27.74 12.56 -12.69
CA ALA A 32 -26.78 13.40 -13.43
C ALA A 32 -27.23 13.66 -14.87
N GLY A 33 -27.70 12.63 -15.56
CA GLY A 33 -28.26 12.74 -16.91
C GLY A 33 -29.52 13.60 -16.96
N GLY A 34 -30.46 13.40 -16.03
CA GLY A 34 -31.68 14.20 -15.92
C GLY A 34 -31.41 15.67 -15.63
N ALA A 35 -30.47 15.97 -14.74
CA ALA A 35 -30.07 17.33 -14.41
C ALA A 35 -29.38 18.03 -15.59
N ALA A 36 -28.49 17.34 -16.32
CA ALA A 36 -27.82 17.88 -17.49
C ALA A 36 -28.80 18.19 -18.64
N VAL A 37 -29.73 17.27 -18.91
CA VAL A 37 -30.78 17.46 -19.94
C VAL A 37 -31.74 18.59 -19.53
N GLY A 38 -32.17 18.63 -18.27
CA GLY A 38 -33.03 19.69 -17.76
C GLY A 38 -32.36 21.07 -17.78
N ALA A 39 -31.09 21.16 -17.39
CA ALA A 39 -30.33 22.42 -17.42
C ALA A 39 -30.11 22.93 -18.85
N ALA A 40 -29.82 22.03 -19.80
CA ALA A 40 -29.68 22.38 -21.21
C ALA A 40 -31.01 22.85 -21.81
N ALA A 41 -32.12 22.19 -21.49
CA ALA A 41 -33.45 22.57 -21.96
C ALA A 41 -33.93 23.92 -21.41
N LEU A 42 -33.54 24.27 -20.18
CA LEU A 42 -34.00 25.48 -19.48
C LEU A 42 -32.98 26.63 -19.50
N HIS A 43 -31.78 26.43 -20.06
CA HIS A 43 -30.64 27.37 -19.99
C HIS A 43 -30.37 27.90 -18.58
N SER A 44 -30.69 27.10 -17.55
CA SER A 44 -30.74 27.56 -16.16
C SER A 44 -29.57 27.01 -15.36
N TRP A 45 -28.57 27.86 -15.15
CA TRP A 45 -27.42 27.58 -14.28
C TRP A 45 -27.83 27.17 -12.84
N PRO A 46 -28.87 27.76 -12.22
CA PRO A 46 -29.37 27.30 -10.93
C PRO A 46 -29.86 25.83 -10.92
N VAL A 47 -30.49 25.36 -11.99
CA VAL A 47 -30.96 23.96 -12.11
C VAL A 47 -29.77 23.01 -12.17
N LEU A 48 -28.70 23.40 -12.87
CA LEU A 48 -27.46 22.63 -12.92
C LEU A 48 -26.79 22.59 -11.54
N ALA A 49 -26.73 23.72 -10.83
CA ALA A 49 -26.18 23.78 -9.47
C ALA A 49 -26.97 22.89 -8.49
N LEU A 50 -28.30 22.94 -8.54
CA LEU A 50 -29.18 22.06 -7.75
C LEU A 50 -28.96 20.58 -8.06
N GLY A 51 -28.83 20.23 -9.33
CA GLY A 51 -28.50 18.87 -9.76
C GLY A 51 -27.14 18.41 -9.24
N GLY A 52 -26.13 19.28 -9.27
CA GLY A 52 -24.81 19.02 -8.69
C GLY A 52 -24.85 18.78 -7.19
N VAL A 53 -25.60 19.59 -6.44
CA VAL A 53 -25.80 19.41 -4.99
C VAL A 53 -26.54 18.10 -4.68
N ALA A 54 -27.61 17.80 -5.41
CA ALA A 54 -28.37 16.56 -5.22
C ALA A 54 -27.51 15.32 -5.51
N TYR A 55 -26.68 15.37 -6.54
CA TYR A 55 -25.73 14.30 -6.88
C TYR A 55 -24.66 14.13 -5.80
N ALA A 56 -24.08 15.23 -5.28
CA ALA A 56 -23.13 15.17 -4.18
C ALA A 56 -23.76 14.58 -2.90
N ALA A 57 -25.02 14.94 -2.62
CA ALA A 57 -25.78 14.37 -1.50
C ALA A 57 -26.03 12.87 -1.67
N LEU A 58 -26.33 12.39 -2.89
CA LEU A 58 -26.51 10.97 -3.18
C LEU A 58 -25.22 10.17 -3.00
N ILE A 59 -24.07 10.70 -3.43
CA ILE A 59 -22.77 10.06 -3.18
C ILE A 59 -22.50 9.97 -1.68
N ALA A 60 -22.72 11.06 -0.94
CA ALA A 60 -22.57 11.06 0.51
C ALA A 60 -23.51 10.05 1.19
N TRP A 61 -24.74 9.91 0.68
CA TRP A 61 -25.74 8.96 1.17
C TRP A 61 -25.36 7.50 0.87
N ASP A 62 -24.89 7.20 -0.34
CA ASP A 62 -24.42 5.86 -0.69
C ASP A 62 -23.21 5.46 0.17
N MET A 63 -22.29 6.40 0.43
CA MET A 63 -21.17 6.21 1.35
C MET A 63 -21.61 6.03 2.81
N ALA A 64 -22.77 6.54 3.22
CA ALA A 64 -23.33 6.27 4.53
C ALA A 64 -24.07 4.92 4.60
N SER A 65 -24.34 4.27 3.45
CA SER A 65 -25.14 3.06 3.42
C SER A 65 -24.34 1.82 3.88
N PRO A 66 -24.89 0.98 4.77
CA PRO A 66 -24.24 -0.26 5.19
C PRO A 66 -24.03 -1.25 4.05
N LYS A 67 -24.90 -1.21 3.05
CA LYS A 67 -24.82 -2.05 1.85
C LYS A 67 -23.60 -1.70 1.01
N PHE A 68 -23.29 -0.42 0.86
CA PHE A 68 -22.08 0.02 0.16
C PHE A 68 -20.83 -0.52 0.84
N TRP A 69 -20.69 -0.35 2.16
CA TRP A 69 -19.54 -0.88 2.89
C TRP A 69 -19.45 -2.39 2.86
N LYS A 70 -20.57 -3.08 3.00
CA LYS A 70 -20.63 -4.54 2.84
C LYS A 70 -20.18 -4.95 1.45
N GLN A 71 -20.57 -4.22 0.40
CA GLN A 71 -20.20 -4.51 -0.98
C GLN A 71 -18.78 -4.05 -1.36
N ALA A 72 -18.26 -2.99 -0.74
CA ALA A 72 -16.90 -2.49 -0.92
C ALA A 72 -15.89 -3.40 -0.21
N LEU A 73 -16.23 -3.89 0.98
CA LEU A 73 -15.46 -4.91 1.71
C LEU A 73 -15.66 -6.31 1.12
N ALA A 74 -16.81 -6.62 0.52
CA ALA A 74 -17.02 -7.88 -0.20
C ALA A 74 -16.45 -7.87 -1.63
N ALA A 75 -16.22 -6.68 -2.22
CA ALA A 75 -15.53 -6.59 -3.49
C ALA A 75 -14.12 -7.17 -3.32
N PRO A 76 -13.63 -7.98 -4.28
CA PRO A 76 -12.27 -8.49 -4.21
C PRO A 76 -11.33 -7.28 -4.12
N PRO A 77 -10.47 -7.20 -3.09
CA PRO A 77 -9.46 -6.14 -3.03
C PRO A 77 -8.55 -6.25 -4.26
N ALA A 78 -7.61 -5.33 -4.45
CA ALA A 78 -6.46 -5.65 -5.29
C ALA A 78 -5.91 -6.99 -4.77
N ALA A 79 -6.05 -8.06 -5.57
CA ALA A 79 -6.12 -9.41 -5.03
C ALA A 79 -4.84 -9.72 -4.25
N LEU A 80 -4.94 -9.76 -2.93
CA LEU A 80 -3.89 -10.36 -2.12
C LEU A 80 -3.72 -11.79 -2.66
N PRO A 81 -2.49 -12.22 -2.94
CA PRO A 81 -2.26 -13.55 -3.46
C PRO A 81 -2.76 -14.59 -2.46
N ASP A 82 -3.10 -15.79 -2.95
CA ASP A 82 -3.36 -16.91 -2.07
C ASP A 82 -2.10 -17.18 -1.22
N PRO A 83 -2.20 -17.24 0.12
CA PRO A 83 -1.06 -17.58 0.96
C PRO A 83 -0.34 -18.85 0.51
N ASP A 84 -1.05 -19.82 -0.06
CA ASP A 84 -0.43 -21.09 -0.44
C ASP A 84 0.40 -21.00 -1.74
N ASP A 85 0.24 -19.94 -2.52
CA ASP A 85 1.06 -19.64 -3.71
C ASP A 85 2.41 -18.99 -3.39
N LEU A 86 2.58 -18.51 -2.15
CA LEU A 86 3.77 -17.78 -1.73
C LEU A 86 4.87 -18.72 -1.24
N ARG A 87 6.11 -18.42 -1.62
CA ARG A 87 7.28 -19.21 -1.27
C ARG A 87 7.81 -18.83 0.10
N ASP A 88 7.79 -17.55 0.42
CA ASP A 88 8.35 -17.05 1.66
C ASP A 88 7.41 -17.23 2.85
N GLN A 89 7.88 -17.92 3.89
CA GLN A 89 7.05 -18.21 5.07
C GLN A 89 6.61 -16.94 5.80
N ALA A 90 7.48 -15.94 5.94
CA ALA A 90 7.13 -14.72 6.65
C ALA A 90 6.10 -13.91 5.85
N THR A 91 6.24 -13.83 4.53
CA THR A 91 5.23 -13.23 3.65
C THR A 91 3.89 -13.98 3.76
N ARG A 92 3.90 -15.33 3.74
CA ARG A 92 2.69 -16.14 3.94
C ARG A 92 1.93 -15.81 5.21
N ASP A 93 2.67 -15.76 6.31
CA ASP A 93 2.08 -15.51 7.63
C ASP A 93 1.49 -14.10 7.68
N ALA A 94 2.17 -13.11 7.10
CA ALA A 94 1.62 -11.76 6.97
C ALA A 94 0.33 -11.72 6.14
N VAL A 95 0.27 -12.41 4.98
CA VAL A 95 -0.96 -12.45 4.16
C VAL A 95 -2.12 -13.10 4.91
N ARG A 96 -1.87 -14.23 5.59
CA ARG A 96 -2.91 -14.88 6.42
C ARG A 96 -3.42 -13.96 7.51
N ALA A 97 -2.52 -13.25 8.19
CA ALA A 97 -2.89 -12.32 9.24
C ALA A 97 -3.70 -11.13 8.70
N ILE A 98 -3.32 -10.54 7.55
CA ILE A 98 -4.10 -9.47 6.89
C ILE A 98 -5.51 -9.98 6.54
N LEU A 99 -5.63 -11.16 5.94
CA LEU A 99 -6.92 -11.75 5.58
C LEU A 99 -7.79 -12.02 6.80
N SER A 100 -7.19 -12.53 7.88
CA SER A 100 -7.86 -12.75 9.17
C SER A 100 -8.37 -11.44 9.77
N ALA A 101 -7.49 -10.44 9.92
CA ALA A 101 -7.83 -9.12 10.45
C ALA A 101 -8.96 -8.44 9.65
N ARG A 102 -8.93 -8.58 8.32
CA ARG A 102 -9.99 -8.07 7.43
C ARG A 102 -11.34 -8.76 7.68
N SER A 103 -11.33 -10.08 7.85
CA SER A 103 -12.55 -10.85 8.13
C SER A 103 -13.17 -10.45 9.48
N GLU A 104 -12.34 -10.22 10.49
CA GLU A 104 -12.78 -9.76 11.81
C GLU A 104 -13.32 -8.33 11.74
N LEU A 105 -12.61 -7.43 11.05
CA LEU A 105 -13.05 -6.06 10.82
C LEU A 105 -14.41 -6.02 10.14
N ALA A 106 -14.61 -6.84 9.10
CA ALA A 106 -15.90 -6.96 8.41
C ALA A 106 -17.01 -7.43 9.38
N ALA A 107 -16.75 -8.44 10.20
CA ALA A 107 -17.72 -8.94 11.18
C ALA A 107 -18.10 -7.89 12.23
N VAL A 108 -17.13 -7.11 12.72
CA VAL A 108 -17.39 -6.01 13.67
C VAL A 108 -18.19 -4.88 13.02
N LEU A 109 -17.86 -4.53 11.77
CA LEU A 109 -18.59 -3.50 11.02
C LEU A 109 -20.05 -3.90 10.75
N GLU A 110 -20.33 -5.18 10.50
CA GLU A 110 -21.72 -5.65 10.33
C GLU A 110 -22.58 -5.38 11.58
N GLN A 111 -22.00 -5.50 12.77
CA GLN A 111 -22.69 -5.28 14.05
C GLN A 111 -22.67 -3.82 14.52
N THR A 112 -22.03 -2.93 13.76
CA THR A 112 -21.86 -1.52 14.12
C THR A 112 -23.04 -0.69 13.60
N SER A 113 -23.49 0.30 14.38
CA SER A 113 -24.58 1.20 13.98
C SER A 113 -24.19 2.08 12.79
N ASP A 114 -25.19 2.57 12.06
CA ASP A 114 -24.97 3.37 10.85
C ASP A 114 -24.33 4.74 11.16
N GLU A 115 -24.63 5.29 12.34
CA GLU A 115 -23.97 6.49 12.87
C GLU A 115 -22.46 6.29 12.98
N VAL A 116 -22.02 5.25 13.69
CA VAL A 116 -20.58 4.93 13.84
C VAL A 116 -19.93 4.61 12.50
N LYS A 117 -20.62 3.90 11.60
CA LYS A 117 -20.13 3.66 10.23
C LYS A 117 -19.90 4.97 9.46
N GLY A 118 -20.77 5.95 9.65
CA GLY A 118 -20.61 7.29 9.07
C GLY A 118 -19.30 7.95 9.47
N HIS A 119 -18.90 7.83 10.74
CA HIS A 119 -17.62 8.36 11.22
C HIS A 119 -16.40 7.57 10.70
N LEU A 120 -16.57 6.30 10.33
CA LEU A 120 -15.47 5.44 9.86
C LEU A 120 -15.18 5.55 8.35
N GLY A 121 -15.97 6.30 7.59
CA GLY A 121 -15.88 6.30 6.13
C GLY A 121 -14.47 6.65 5.59
N GLN A 122 -13.79 7.63 6.21
CA GLN A 122 -12.42 7.98 5.83
C GLN A 122 -11.42 6.88 6.21
N THR A 123 -11.52 6.35 7.42
CA THR A 123 -10.70 5.21 7.91
C THR A 123 -10.79 4.00 6.99
N LEU A 124 -12.00 3.62 6.55
CA LEU A 124 -12.22 2.48 5.66
C LEU A 124 -11.60 2.70 4.26
N SER A 125 -11.59 3.95 3.78
CA SER A 125 -10.86 4.30 2.55
C SER A 125 -9.36 4.10 2.73
N SER A 126 -8.79 4.57 3.84
CA SER A 126 -7.35 4.43 4.13
C SER A 126 -6.94 2.96 4.29
N ILE A 127 -7.80 2.10 4.86
CA ILE A 127 -7.58 0.64 4.91
C ILE A 127 -7.47 0.05 3.50
N THR A 128 -8.36 0.44 2.58
CA THR A 128 -8.33 -0.07 1.21
C THR A 128 -7.03 0.31 0.50
N GLU A 129 -6.52 1.51 0.74
CA GLU A 129 -5.21 1.92 0.23
C GLU A 129 -4.06 1.13 0.85
N LEU A 130 -4.15 0.85 2.16
CA LEU A 130 -3.19 0.05 2.90
C LEU A 130 -3.12 -1.39 2.37
N GLU A 131 -4.26 -2.00 2.06
CA GLU A 131 -4.35 -3.33 1.42
C GLU A 131 -3.67 -3.34 0.04
N GLN A 132 -3.91 -2.31 -0.78
CA GLN A 132 -3.28 -2.20 -2.11
C GLN A 132 -1.76 -2.06 -2.03
N ARG A 133 -1.26 -1.33 -1.02
CA ARG A 133 0.17 -1.22 -0.73
C ARG A 133 0.74 -2.54 -0.24
N SER A 134 0.03 -3.21 0.65
CA SER A 134 0.39 -4.54 1.14
C SER A 134 0.59 -5.52 -0.01
N ALA A 135 -0.32 -5.56 -0.98
CA ALA A 135 -0.20 -6.41 -2.16
C ALA A 135 1.11 -6.16 -2.95
N ARG A 136 1.52 -4.89 -3.11
CA ARG A 136 2.79 -4.55 -3.78
C ARG A 136 4.01 -4.95 -2.96
N LEU A 137 3.97 -4.74 -1.64
CA LEU A 137 5.03 -5.17 -0.73
C LEU A 137 5.19 -6.69 -0.71
N ILE A 138 4.08 -7.43 -0.74
CA ILE A 138 4.06 -8.91 -0.82
C ILE A 138 4.73 -9.37 -2.12
N ALA A 139 4.32 -8.82 -3.27
CA ALA A 139 4.94 -9.15 -4.55
C ALA A 139 6.45 -8.88 -4.53
N ARG A 140 6.85 -7.74 -3.96
CA ARG A 140 8.27 -7.38 -3.83
C ARG A 140 9.03 -8.32 -2.89
N ALA A 141 8.43 -8.72 -1.77
CA ALA A 141 9.03 -9.67 -0.85
C ALA A 141 9.27 -11.03 -1.51
N GLU A 142 8.31 -11.51 -2.32
CA GLU A 142 8.43 -12.75 -3.07
C GLU A 142 9.52 -12.68 -4.14
N ASP A 143 9.63 -11.57 -4.87
CA ASP A 143 10.69 -11.37 -5.85
C ASP A 143 12.09 -11.41 -5.21
N LEU A 144 12.27 -10.68 -4.10
CA LEU A 144 13.53 -10.63 -3.36
C LEU A 144 13.87 -12.00 -2.76
N SER A 145 12.90 -12.68 -2.15
CA SER A 145 13.07 -14.02 -1.59
C SER A 145 13.40 -15.03 -2.69
N GLY A 146 12.73 -14.94 -3.84
CA GLY A 146 12.98 -15.79 -5.00
C GLY A 146 14.38 -15.59 -5.60
N TYR A 147 14.90 -14.37 -5.59
CA TYR A 147 16.26 -14.09 -6.01
C TYR A 147 17.29 -14.66 -5.01
N LEU A 148 17.13 -14.38 -3.72
CA LEU A 148 18.02 -14.87 -2.66
C LEU A 148 18.02 -16.40 -2.54
N ALA A 149 16.90 -17.06 -2.82
CA ALA A 149 16.84 -18.53 -2.85
C ALA A 149 17.62 -19.13 -4.03
N LYS A 150 17.74 -18.40 -5.16
CA LYS A 150 18.49 -18.85 -6.34
C LYS A 150 19.99 -18.58 -6.23
N VAL A 151 20.38 -17.50 -5.55
CA VAL A 151 21.77 -17.06 -5.45
C VAL A 151 22.35 -17.41 -4.08
N SER A 152 23.24 -18.38 -4.03
CA SER A 152 23.97 -18.71 -2.80
C SER A 152 25.15 -17.75 -2.60
N ALA A 153 25.25 -17.16 -1.41
CA ALA A 153 26.41 -16.35 -1.00
C ALA A 153 27.66 -17.19 -0.75
N GLU A 154 27.51 -18.49 -0.49
CA GLU A 154 28.60 -19.34 -0.03
C GLU A 154 29.69 -19.56 -1.09
N PRO A 155 29.38 -19.86 -2.37
CA PRO A 155 30.39 -19.91 -3.43
C PRO A 155 31.14 -18.59 -3.62
N ILE A 156 30.47 -17.44 -3.42
CA ILE A 156 31.10 -16.12 -3.55
C ILE A 156 32.12 -15.92 -2.42
N ARG A 157 31.77 -16.29 -1.18
CA ARG A 157 32.69 -16.23 -0.02
C ARG A 157 33.90 -17.13 -0.21
N GLN A 158 33.68 -18.36 -0.70
CA GLN A 158 34.78 -19.28 -1.01
C GLN A 158 35.70 -18.73 -2.10
N GLU A 159 35.13 -18.08 -3.11
CA GLU A 159 35.90 -17.44 -4.17
C GLU A 159 36.73 -16.25 -3.67
N ILE A 160 36.15 -15.39 -2.82
CA ILE A 160 36.85 -14.29 -2.15
C ILE A 160 38.06 -14.83 -1.36
N ALA A 161 37.86 -15.89 -0.57
CA ALA A 161 38.94 -16.52 0.20
C ALA A 161 40.04 -17.07 -0.71
N ARG A 162 39.65 -17.79 -1.77
CA ARG A 162 40.57 -18.36 -2.76
C ARG A 162 41.38 -17.29 -3.49
N LEU A 163 40.74 -16.19 -3.91
CA LEU A 163 41.42 -15.06 -4.55
C LEU A 163 42.40 -14.39 -3.58
N GLY A 164 42.03 -14.25 -2.30
CA GLY A 164 42.91 -13.73 -1.26
C GLY A 164 44.13 -14.62 -0.99
N GLU A 165 44.00 -15.95 -1.08
CA GLU A 165 45.15 -16.87 -1.02
C GLU A 165 46.06 -16.72 -2.25
N LYS A 166 45.47 -16.66 -3.46
CA LYS A 166 46.24 -16.46 -4.70
C LYS A 166 47.01 -15.14 -4.71
N ALA A 167 46.39 -14.04 -4.28
CA ALA A 167 47.04 -12.75 -4.17
C ALA A 167 48.27 -12.79 -3.24
N ARG A 168 48.14 -13.45 -2.08
CA ARG A 168 49.24 -13.64 -1.11
C ARG A 168 50.37 -14.51 -1.66
N ALA A 169 50.03 -15.56 -2.40
CA ALA A 169 51.02 -16.49 -2.97
C ALA A 169 51.70 -15.95 -4.25
N ALA A 170 51.11 -14.97 -4.94
CA ALA A 170 51.64 -14.42 -6.17
C ALA A 170 52.97 -13.68 -5.95
N ARG A 171 53.98 -14.04 -6.76
CA ARG A 171 55.31 -13.39 -6.76
C ARG A 171 55.38 -12.19 -7.70
N ASP A 172 54.60 -12.22 -8.79
CA ASP A 172 54.49 -11.12 -9.74
C ASP A 172 53.54 -10.03 -9.21
N PRO A 173 53.99 -8.76 -9.09
CA PRO A 173 53.15 -7.65 -8.66
C PRO A 173 51.97 -7.35 -9.59
N ALA A 174 52.07 -7.64 -10.89
CA ALA A 174 50.93 -7.46 -11.80
C ALA A 174 49.83 -8.50 -11.51
N ALA A 175 50.17 -9.79 -11.49
CA ALA A 175 49.24 -10.85 -11.13
C ALA A 175 48.58 -10.66 -9.74
N ARG A 176 49.35 -10.17 -8.74
CA ARG A 176 48.77 -9.86 -7.41
C ARG A 176 47.65 -8.83 -7.50
N ARG A 177 47.88 -7.72 -8.22
CA ARG A 177 46.89 -6.65 -8.40
C ARG A 177 45.62 -7.15 -9.10
N GLU A 178 45.78 -8.02 -10.10
CA GLU A 178 44.63 -8.65 -10.77
C GLU A 178 43.80 -9.52 -9.81
N TYR A 179 44.45 -10.34 -8.97
CA TYR A 179 43.73 -11.13 -7.96
C TYR A 179 43.04 -10.26 -6.90
N GLU A 180 43.68 -9.17 -6.47
CA GLU A 180 43.09 -8.21 -5.53
C GLU A 180 41.88 -7.48 -6.14
N SER A 181 41.98 -7.05 -7.41
CA SER A 181 40.86 -6.43 -8.13
C SER A 181 39.70 -7.40 -8.30
N ALA A 182 39.95 -8.64 -8.73
CA ALA A 182 38.93 -9.67 -8.85
C ALA A 182 38.26 -9.98 -7.50
N ARG A 183 39.04 -9.96 -6.40
CA ARG A 183 38.51 -10.13 -5.04
C ARG A 183 37.58 -8.98 -4.67
N ALA A 184 37.99 -7.73 -4.90
CA ALA A 184 37.18 -6.55 -4.62
C ALA A 184 35.81 -6.61 -5.33
N THR A 185 35.77 -6.99 -6.61
CA THR A 185 34.50 -7.17 -7.34
C THR A 185 33.61 -8.24 -6.72
N ARG A 186 34.18 -9.33 -6.19
CA ARG A 186 33.38 -10.37 -5.49
C ARG A 186 32.89 -9.90 -4.12
N GLU A 187 33.68 -9.08 -3.42
CA GLU A 187 33.26 -8.45 -2.16
C GLU A 187 32.10 -7.47 -2.39
N GLU A 188 32.16 -6.65 -3.46
CA GLU A 188 31.04 -5.80 -3.88
C GLU A 188 29.79 -6.62 -4.20
N GLN A 189 29.93 -7.73 -4.93
CA GLN A 189 28.82 -8.65 -5.22
C GLN A 189 28.20 -9.21 -3.93
N LEU A 190 29.02 -9.58 -2.95
CA LEU A 190 28.52 -10.06 -1.66
C LEU A 190 27.78 -8.95 -0.89
N GLY A 191 28.32 -7.73 -0.88
CA GLY A 191 27.66 -6.58 -0.28
C GLY A 191 26.29 -6.30 -0.90
N ALA A 192 26.17 -6.39 -2.23
CA ALA A 192 24.89 -6.23 -2.91
C ALA A 192 23.85 -7.31 -2.51
N LEU A 193 24.28 -8.56 -2.26
CA LEU A 193 23.39 -9.61 -1.75
C LEU A 193 22.90 -9.32 -0.33
N ASP A 194 23.80 -8.82 0.53
CA ASP A 194 23.45 -8.43 1.89
C ASP A 194 22.48 -7.24 1.89
N ASP A 195 22.67 -6.26 1.00
CA ASP A 195 21.74 -5.14 0.82
C ASP A 195 20.34 -5.61 0.39
N ILE A 196 20.25 -6.55 -0.55
CA ILE A 196 18.99 -7.17 -1.00
C ILE A 196 18.30 -7.88 0.17
N ALA A 197 19.06 -8.62 0.99
CA ALA A 197 18.53 -9.27 2.19
C ALA A 197 18.00 -8.25 3.21
N GLY A 198 18.73 -7.17 3.44
CA GLY A 198 18.31 -6.08 4.33
C GLY A 198 17.08 -5.31 3.80
N VAL A 199 16.92 -5.18 2.49
CA VAL A 199 15.69 -4.64 1.88
C VAL A 199 14.51 -5.58 2.11
N ARG A 200 14.69 -6.89 1.88
CA ARG A 200 13.66 -7.90 2.13
C ARG A 200 13.19 -7.86 3.58
N GLU A 201 14.11 -7.82 4.54
CA GLU A 201 13.79 -7.73 5.97
C GLU A 201 12.95 -6.49 6.29
N ARG A 202 13.32 -5.32 5.76
CA ARG A 202 12.54 -4.09 5.90
C ARG A 202 11.13 -4.19 5.31
N VAL A 203 10.96 -4.88 4.18
CA VAL A 203 9.62 -5.14 3.60
C VAL A 203 8.78 -5.99 4.56
N ILE A 204 9.33 -7.08 5.10
CA ILE A 204 8.63 -7.96 6.05
C ILE A 204 8.26 -7.21 7.34
N ALA A 205 9.14 -6.35 7.85
CA ALA A 205 8.87 -5.51 9.01
C ALA A 205 7.69 -4.54 8.75
N ASN A 206 7.64 -3.92 7.57
CA ASN A 206 6.51 -3.07 7.19
C ASN A 206 5.20 -3.85 7.07
N LEU A 207 5.22 -5.06 6.49
CA LEU A 207 4.05 -5.94 6.45
C LEU A 207 3.56 -6.30 7.86
N SER A 208 4.48 -6.62 8.78
CA SER A 208 4.16 -6.92 10.18
C SER A 208 3.52 -5.72 10.88
N ARG A 209 3.98 -4.50 10.58
CA ARG A 209 3.38 -3.27 11.10
C ARG A 209 1.95 -3.07 10.59
N ILE A 210 1.72 -3.31 9.30
CA ILE A 210 0.38 -3.23 8.70
C ILE A 210 -0.57 -4.22 9.37
N VAL A 211 -0.13 -5.47 9.55
CA VAL A 211 -0.89 -6.50 10.27
C VAL A 211 -1.32 -6.01 11.65
N ALA A 212 -0.37 -5.54 12.46
CA ALA A 212 -0.65 -5.06 13.81
C ALA A 212 -1.66 -3.89 13.83
N THR A 213 -1.55 -2.96 12.86
CA THR A 213 -2.51 -1.86 12.74
C THR A 213 -3.90 -2.36 12.38
N LEU A 214 -4.03 -3.27 11.42
CA LEU A 214 -5.32 -3.84 11.00
C LEU A 214 -5.97 -4.65 12.13
N GLU A 215 -5.21 -5.49 12.83
CA GLU A 215 -5.68 -6.28 13.99
C GLU A 215 -6.15 -5.38 15.16
N GLY A 216 -5.61 -4.17 15.28
CA GLY A 216 -6.03 -3.21 16.29
C GLY A 216 -7.37 -2.51 15.99
N LEU A 217 -7.82 -2.46 14.73
CA LEU A 217 -9.01 -1.70 14.34
C LEU A 217 -10.33 -2.25 14.91
N PRO A 218 -10.60 -3.58 14.89
CA PRO A 218 -11.82 -4.14 15.49
C PRO A 218 -12.05 -3.67 16.93
N ALA A 219 -11.01 -3.73 17.77
CA ALA A 219 -11.08 -3.27 19.16
C ALA A 219 -11.39 -1.77 19.28
N LYS A 220 -10.77 -0.94 18.42
CA LYS A 220 -11.05 0.51 18.39
C LYS A 220 -12.50 0.80 17.97
N ILE A 221 -13.06 0.03 17.01
CA ILE A 221 -14.47 0.18 16.59
C ILE A 221 -15.43 -0.26 17.70
N VAL A 222 -15.16 -1.38 18.39
CA VAL A 222 -15.96 -1.82 19.55
C VAL A 222 -15.94 -0.76 20.65
N ARG A 223 -14.77 -0.17 20.92
CA ARG A 223 -14.65 0.95 21.85
C ARG A 223 -15.47 2.15 21.39
N MET A 224 -15.43 2.50 20.10
CA MET A 224 -16.22 3.60 19.53
C MET A 224 -17.71 3.42 19.78
N ARG A 225 -18.24 2.19 19.62
CA ARG A 225 -19.65 1.86 19.90
C ARG A 225 -20.08 2.10 21.35
N ALA A 226 -19.14 2.07 22.30
CA ALA A 226 -19.42 2.25 23.72
C ALA A 226 -19.29 3.73 24.17
N LEU A 227 -18.77 4.61 23.31
CA LEU A 227 -18.54 6.02 23.61
C LEU A 227 -19.73 6.90 23.25
N ASP A 228 -19.75 8.14 23.75
CA ASP A 228 -20.67 9.17 23.29
C ASP A 228 -20.17 9.83 21.98
N ALA A 229 -21.03 10.61 21.32
CA ALA A 229 -20.72 11.22 20.02
C ALA A 229 -19.44 12.07 20.02
N GLN A 230 -19.15 12.79 21.10
CA GLN A 230 -17.96 13.64 21.19
C GLN A 230 -16.66 12.80 21.30
N ALA A 231 -16.69 11.72 22.07
CA ALA A 231 -15.55 10.82 22.18
C ALA A 231 -15.39 9.93 20.92
N MET A 232 -16.47 9.65 20.19
CA MET A 232 -16.42 9.00 18.88
C MET A 232 -15.65 9.83 17.85
N ASP A 233 -15.93 11.14 17.73
CA ASP A 233 -15.25 12.03 16.78
C ASP A 233 -13.73 12.09 17.03
N GLN A 234 -13.32 12.20 18.30
CA GLN A 234 -11.90 12.20 18.67
C GLN A 234 -11.21 10.88 18.34
N LEU A 235 -11.86 9.74 18.65
CA LEU A 235 -11.30 8.43 18.38
C LEU A 235 -11.21 8.18 16.87
N SER A 236 -12.23 8.55 16.10
CA SER A 236 -12.23 8.40 14.64
C SER A 236 -11.13 9.22 13.98
N GLY A 237 -10.97 10.49 14.41
CA GLY A 237 -9.88 11.35 13.94
C GLY A 237 -8.50 10.73 14.19
N SER A 238 -8.26 10.23 15.41
CA SER A 238 -6.98 9.58 15.74
C SER A 238 -6.69 8.33 14.90
N MET A 239 -7.71 7.53 14.57
CA MET A 239 -7.56 6.36 13.70
C MET A 239 -7.24 6.75 12.27
N HIS A 240 -7.89 7.78 11.75
CA HIS A 240 -7.63 8.29 10.43
C HIS A 240 -6.21 8.84 10.31
N ASP A 241 -5.77 9.64 11.28
CA ASP A 241 -4.42 10.21 11.32
C ASP A 241 -3.34 9.13 11.37
N GLU A 242 -3.54 8.07 12.15
CA GLU A 242 -2.62 6.92 12.25
C GLU A 242 -2.50 6.18 10.90
N LEU A 243 -3.62 5.94 10.22
CA LEU A 243 -3.63 5.26 8.92
C LEU A 243 -3.05 6.14 7.80
N GLU A 244 -3.34 7.44 7.82
CA GLU A 244 -2.81 8.38 6.84
C GLU A 244 -1.30 8.55 7.00
N HIS A 245 -0.82 8.67 8.24
CA HIS A 245 0.60 8.70 8.54
C HIS A 245 1.28 7.41 8.06
N MET A 246 0.68 6.24 8.33
CA MET A 246 1.19 4.96 7.86
C MET A 246 1.25 4.89 6.33
N ASN A 247 0.20 5.32 5.64
CA ASN A 247 0.18 5.38 4.18
C ASN A 247 1.25 6.34 3.63
N GLY A 248 1.51 7.46 4.31
CA GLY A 248 2.58 8.39 3.96
C GLY A 248 3.97 7.72 4.04
N GLU A 249 4.27 7.07 5.17
CA GLU A 249 5.56 6.39 5.37
C GLU A 249 5.79 5.24 4.40
N LEU A 250 4.75 4.43 4.15
CA LEU A 250 4.82 3.36 3.16
C LEU A 250 5.07 3.88 1.75
N LYS A 251 4.53 5.07 1.42
CA LYS A 251 4.76 5.69 0.11
C LYS A 251 6.22 6.08 -0.07
N ALA A 252 6.78 6.75 0.95
CA ALA A 252 8.18 7.14 0.94
C ALA A 252 9.12 5.91 0.87
N PHE A 253 8.75 4.83 1.55
CA PHE A 253 9.47 3.57 1.46
C PHE A 253 9.38 2.95 0.06
N GLU A 254 8.18 2.87 -0.55
CA GLU A 254 8.00 2.40 -1.93
C GLU A 254 8.83 3.21 -2.93
N GLU A 255 8.89 4.54 -2.78
CA GLU A 255 9.72 5.42 -3.61
C GLU A 255 11.21 5.10 -3.45
N THR A 256 11.67 4.86 -2.21
CA THR A 256 13.05 4.43 -1.94
C THR A 256 13.37 3.05 -2.54
N LEU A 257 12.42 2.11 -2.53
CA LEU A 257 12.61 0.81 -3.16
C LEU A 257 12.70 0.92 -4.68
N LYS A 258 11.94 1.85 -5.27
CA LYS A 258 11.95 2.09 -6.70
C LYS A 258 13.30 2.64 -7.16
N THR A 259 13.83 3.66 -6.46
CA THR A 259 15.14 4.23 -6.80
C THR A 259 16.27 3.22 -6.64
N LEU A 260 16.23 2.37 -5.60
CA LEU A 260 17.17 1.26 -5.43
C LEU A 260 17.09 0.24 -6.58
N GLY A 261 15.86 -0.08 -7.03
CA GLY A 261 15.65 -0.98 -8.17
C GLY A 261 16.20 -0.42 -9.48
N GLU A 262 16.04 0.88 -9.72
CA GLU A 262 16.56 1.57 -10.91
C GLU A 262 18.09 1.59 -10.91
N MET A 263 18.73 1.88 -9.77
CA MET A 263 20.20 1.89 -9.66
C MET A 263 20.83 0.51 -9.87
N ALA A 264 20.17 -0.57 -9.45
CA ALA A 264 20.68 -1.94 -9.66
C ALA A 264 20.55 -2.42 -11.12
N SER A 265 19.79 -1.71 -11.96
CA SER A 265 19.54 -2.06 -13.37
C SER A 265 20.34 -1.23 -14.37
N ALA A 266 21.02 -0.17 -13.90
CA ALA A 266 21.89 0.70 -14.69
C ALA A 266 23.34 0.20 -14.68
#